data_AF-A0A830C7Q4-F1
#
_entry.id   AF-A0A830C7Q4-F1
#
_cell.length_a   1.000
_cell.length_b   1.000
_cell.length_c   1.000
_cell.angle_alpha   90.00
_cell.angle_beta   90.00
_cell.angle_gamma   90.00
#
_symmetry.space_group_name_H-M   'P 1'
#
loop_
_entity.id
_entity.type
_entity.pdbx_description
1 polymer ?
#
loop_
_entity_poly.entity_id
_entity_poly.type
_entity_poly.pdbx_seq_one_letter_code
_entity_poly.pdbx_strand_id
1 'polypeptide(L)'
;NYFVADCGYPNRRQFLAPYRGTRYHLKDFTGQGRDPNNAKELFNLRHSSLRIVVERIFGIFKSRFVIFKSAAPFPFRTQTELVLDCAGLHKFLRKECRSDEFPVELENEIGTSSPITKEENFGPFFESQEQQRAIANAWRDTIATEMWNDVIN
;
A
#
# COMPACT_ATOMS: atom_id res chain seq x y z
N ASN A 1 13.42 -7.29 1.13
CA ASN A 1 12.37 -6.59 0.35
C ASN A 1 11.01 -7.17 0.66
N TYR A 2 10.02 -6.31 0.82
CA TYR A 2 8.64 -6.69 1.12
C TYR A 2 7.67 -5.74 0.42
N PHE A 3 6.42 -6.17 0.32
CA PHE A 3 5.29 -5.42 -0.20
C PHE A 3 4.31 -5.10 0.93
N VAL A 4 3.71 -3.91 0.85
CA VAL A 4 2.63 -3.48 1.74
C VAL A 4 1.33 -3.94 1.12
N ALA A 5 0.55 -4.71 1.88
CA ALA A 5 -0.65 -5.39 1.38
C ALA A 5 -1.91 -4.79 1.99
N ASP A 6 -3.02 -4.84 1.27
CA ASP A 6 -4.32 -4.42 1.82
C ASP A 6 -4.83 -5.37 2.91
N CYS A 7 -5.78 -4.94 3.73
CA CYS A 7 -6.43 -5.74 4.75
C CYS A 7 -7.15 -6.99 4.18
N GLY A 8 -7.56 -6.92 2.91
CA GLY A 8 -8.14 -8.03 2.15
C GLY A 8 -7.14 -9.15 1.81
N TYR A 9 -5.84 -8.87 1.85
CA TYR A 9 -4.80 -9.86 1.55
C TYR A 9 -4.34 -10.61 2.81
N PRO A 10 -3.92 -11.88 2.68
CA PRO A 10 -3.33 -12.61 3.78
C PRO A 10 -1.94 -12.04 4.12
N ASN A 11 -1.65 -11.91 5.42
CA ASN A 11 -0.28 -11.68 5.89
C ASN A 11 0.54 -12.94 5.62
N ARG A 12 1.53 -12.86 4.72
CA ARG A 12 2.37 -14.00 4.32
C ARG A 12 3.77 -13.50 4.00
N ARG A 13 4.72 -14.40 3.78
CA ARG A 13 6.09 -14.00 3.44
C ARG A 13 6.11 -12.96 2.33
N GLN A 14 6.94 -11.93 2.51
CA GLN A 14 7.07 -10.77 1.62
C GLN A 14 5.85 -9.85 1.51
N PHE A 15 4.72 -10.14 2.15
CA PHE A 15 3.52 -9.28 2.15
C PHE A 15 3.13 -8.93 3.58
N LEU A 16 3.28 -7.66 3.95
CA LEU A 16 2.82 -7.14 5.23
C LEU A 16 1.40 -6.62 5.10
N ALA A 17 0.45 -7.31 5.71
CA ALA A 17 -0.92 -6.83 5.86
C ALA A 17 -1.10 -6.15 7.23
N PRO A 18 -2.09 -5.27 7.41
CA PRO A 18 -2.39 -4.69 8.72
C PRO A 18 -2.89 -5.75 9.71
N TYR A 19 -2.83 -5.43 11.01
CA TYR A 19 -3.47 -6.23 12.05
C TYR A 19 -4.99 -6.15 11.91
N ARG A 20 -5.64 -7.32 11.86
CA ARG A 20 -7.10 -7.44 11.88
C ARG A 20 -7.63 -7.26 13.29
N GLY A 21 -8.80 -6.62 13.42
CA GLY A 21 -9.42 -6.35 14.72
C GLY A 21 -8.76 -5.20 15.51
N THR A 22 -7.86 -4.45 14.88
CA THR A 22 -7.19 -3.27 15.45
C THR A 22 -7.58 -2.03 14.65
N ARG A 23 -7.67 -0.85 15.29
CA ARG A 23 -7.91 0.43 14.61
C ARG A 23 -6.96 0.60 13.41
N TYR A 24 -7.46 1.12 12.30
CA TYR A 24 -6.70 1.14 11.04
C TYR A 24 -6.86 2.42 10.22
N HIS A 25 -8.04 3.02 10.17
CA HIS A 25 -8.25 4.19 9.32
C HIS A 25 -7.61 5.41 9.97
N LEU A 26 -6.97 6.31 9.19
CA LEU A 26 -6.37 7.54 9.75
C LEU A 26 -7.34 8.33 10.62
N LYS A 27 -8.62 8.39 10.22
CA LYS A 27 -9.69 9.06 10.98
C LYS A 27 -9.92 8.49 12.39
N ASP A 28 -9.51 7.24 12.62
CA ASP A 28 -9.61 6.60 13.94
C ASP A 28 -8.54 7.16 14.91
N PHE A 29 -7.53 7.86 14.38
CA PHE A 29 -6.39 8.43 15.09
C PHE A 29 -6.35 9.97 15.04
N THR A 30 -7.37 10.62 14.50
CA THR A 30 -7.44 12.10 14.45
C THR A 30 -8.17 12.68 15.65
N GLY A 31 -7.55 13.66 16.32
CA GLY A 31 -8.11 14.39 17.46
C GLY A 31 -7.40 14.11 18.78
N GLN A 32 -7.70 14.90 19.81
CA GLN A 32 -7.09 14.76 21.13
C GLN A 32 -7.40 13.39 21.75
N GLY A 33 -6.38 12.74 22.31
CA GLY A 33 -6.50 11.45 22.99
C GLY A 33 -6.76 10.25 22.06
N ARG A 34 -6.55 10.40 20.74
CA ARG A 34 -6.73 9.31 19.77
C ARG A 34 -5.43 8.67 19.31
N ASP A 35 -4.32 9.00 19.94
CA ASP A 35 -3.01 8.42 19.65
C ASP A 35 -3.05 6.88 19.72
N PRO A 36 -2.16 6.19 19.00
CA PRO A 36 -2.02 4.75 19.12
C PRO A 36 -1.69 4.34 20.57
N ASN A 37 -2.45 3.40 21.12
CA ASN A 37 -2.30 2.94 22.49
C ASN A 37 -1.36 1.73 22.63
N ASN A 38 -0.98 1.11 21.51
CA ASN A 38 -0.11 -0.06 21.50
C ASN A 38 0.62 -0.20 20.16
N ALA A 39 1.62 -1.09 20.14
CA ALA A 39 2.42 -1.41 18.97
C ALA A 39 1.59 -1.76 17.71
N LYS A 40 0.50 -2.51 17.87
CA LYS A 40 -0.35 -2.92 16.73
C LYS A 40 -1.11 -1.74 16.13
N GLU A 41 -1.65 -0.86 16.97
CA GLU A 41 -2.31 0.37 16.53
C GLU A 41 -1.32 1.30 15.83
N LEU A 42 -0.11 1.46 16.38
CA LEU A 42 0.93 2.29 15.77
C LEU A 42 1.34 1.73 14.41
N PHE A 43 1.55 0.42 14.32
CA PHE A 43 1.84 -0.26 13.06
C PHE A 43 0.72 0.00 12.05
N ASN A 44 -0.54 -0.20 12.43
CA ASN A 44 -1.70 0.02 11.55
C ASN A 44 -1.82 1.48 11.09
N LEU A 45 -1.59 2.45 11.98
CA LEU A 45 -1.58 3.87 11.64
C LEU A 45 -0.51 4.18 10.58
N ARG A 46 0.72 3.71 10.78
CA ARG A 46 1.83 3.89 9.82
C ARG A 46 1.57 3.17 8.50
N HIS A 47 1.03 1.96 8.57
CA HIS A 47 0.61 1.18 7.41
C HIS A 47 -0.45 1.92 6.58
N SER A 48 -1.49 2.44 7.23
CA SER A 48 -2.54 3.22 6.58
C SER A 48 -1.99 4.52 5.97
N SER A 49 -1.09 5.19 6.68
CA SER A 49 -0.43 6.41 6.21
C SER A 49 0.36 6.15 4.91
N LEU A 50 1.13 5.06 4.88
CA LEU A 50 1.89 4.65 3.70
C LEU A 50 0.98 4.28 2.53
N ARG A 51 -0.11 3.55 2.82
CA ARG A 51 -1.12 3.21 1.81
C ARG A 51 -1.72 4.46 1.16
N ILE A 52 -2.05 5.47 1.95
CA ILE A 52 -2.62 6.73 1.45
C ILE A 52 -1.64 7.45 0.52
N VAL A 53 -0.33 7.44 0.82
CA VAL A 53 0.68 7.99 -0.08
C VAL A 53 0.69 7.24 -1.41
N VAL A 54 0.65 5.90 -1.37
CA VAL A 54 0.61 5.06 -2.58
C VAL A 54 -0.66 5.31 -3.40
N GLU A 55 -1.82 5.35 -2.75
CA GLU A 55 -3.11 5.64 -3.39
C GLU A 55 -3.13 7.01 -4.05
N ARG A 56 -2.60 8.05 -3.38
CA ARG A 56 -2.46 9.40 -3.94
C ARG A 56 -1.57 9.42 -5.19
N ILE A 57 -0.48 8.67 -5.21
CA ILE A 57 0.39 8.57 -6.40
C ILE A 57 -0.39 7.94 -7.56
N PHE A 58 -1.13 6.86 -7.32
CA PHE A 58 -1.96 6.23 -8.34
C PHE A 58 -3.10 7.13 -8.80
N GLY A 59 -3.68 7.93 -7.90
CA GLY A 59 -4.64 8.96 -8.22
C GLY A 59 -4.10 9.98 -9.22
N ILE A 60 -2.93 10.57 -8.91
CA ILE A 60 -2.21 11.49 -9.81
C ILE A 60 -1.97 10.83 -11.18
N PHE A 61 -1.60 9.55 -11.20
CA PHE A 61 -1.37 8.84 -12.46
C PHE A 61 -2.67 8.64 -13.24
N LYS A 62 -3.78 8.30 -12.58
CA LYS A 62 -5.11 8.18 -13.20
C LYS A 62 -5.67 9.50 -13.71
N SER A 63 -5.41 10.60 -13.00
CA SER A 63 -5.86 11.93 -13.43
C SER A 63 -5.07 12.41 -14.65
N ARG A 64 -3.76 12.16 -14.68
CA ARG A 64 -2.84 12.61 -15.74
C ARG A 64 -2.86 11.72 -16.98
N PHE A 65 -2.86 10.41 -16.80
CA PHE A 65 -2.68 9.45 -17.89
C PHE A 65 -3.94 8.60 -18.03
N VAL A 66 -4.68 8.83 -19.12
CA VAL A 66 -5.94 8.14 -19.43
C VAL A 66 -5.78 6.61 -19.46
N ILE A 67 -4.57 6.11 -19.75
CA ILE A 67 -4.26 4.68 -19.79
C ILE A 67 -4.50 3.94 -18.46
N PHE A 68 -4.50 4.66 -17.32
CA PHE A 68 -4.82 4.07 -16.01
C PHE A 68 -6.32 4.11 -15.65
N LYS A 69 -7.17 4.75 -16.46
CA LYS A 69 -8.62 4.86 -16.19
C LYS A 69 -9.39 3.59 -16.55
N SER A 70 -8.86 2.77 -17.45
CA SER A 70 -9.48 1.53 -17.90
C SER A 70 -8.45 0.41 -17.98
N ALA A 71 -8.90 -0.85 -17.89
CA ALA A 71 -8.03 -1.98 -18.13
C ALA A 71 -7.46 -1.90 -19.55
N ALA A 72 -6.17 -1.64 -19.67
CA ALA A 72 -5.53 -1.51 -20.96
C ALA A 72 -5.51 -2.89 -21.66
N PRO A 73 -5.85 -2.98 -22.96
CA PRO A 73 -5.93 -4.25 -23.69
C PRO A 73 -4.55 -4.80 -24.08
N PHE A 74 -3.56 -4.63 -23.20
CA PHE A 74 -2.19 -5.04 -23.43
C PHE A 74 -1.81 -6.25 -22.56
N PRO A 75 -0.86 -7.09 -22.98
CA PRO A 75 -0.29 -8.14 -22.13
C PRO A 75 0.30 -7.56 -20.85
N PHE A 76 0.33 -8.35 -19.77
CA PHE A 76 0.82 -7.90 -18.45
C PHE A 76 2.21 -7.25 -18.50
N ARG A 77 3.14 -7.84 -19.27
CA ARG A 77 4.49 -7.28 -19.45
C ARG A 77 4.44 -5.84 -19.99
N THR A 78 3.65 -5.61 -21.02
CA THR A 78 3.45 -4.29 -21.62
C THR A 78 2.76 -3.34 -20.64
N GLN A 79 1.80 -3.82 -19.85
CA GLN A 79 1.20 -3.00 -18.79
C GLN A 79 2.25 -2.51 -17.78
N THR A 80 3.15 -3.39 -17.34
CA THR A 80 4.25 -3.02 -16.43
C THR A 80 5.21 -2.01 -17.04
N GLU A 81 5.59 -2.19 -18.32
CA GLU A 81 6.44 -1.24 -19.05
C GLU A 81 5.77 0.14 -19.16
N LEU A 82 4.47 0.19 -19.47
CA LEU A 82 3.70 1.44 -19.53
C LEU A 82 3.66 2.18 -18.19
N VAL A 83 3.61 1.47 -17.05
CA VAL A 83 3.68 2.13 -15.73
C VAL A 83 5.01 2.84 -15.54
N LEU A 84 6.11 2.21 -15.93
CA LEU A 84 7.46 2.78 -15.83
C LEU A 84 7.63 3.97 -16.79
N ASP A 85 7.14 3.86 -18.02
CA ASP A 85 7.17 4.95 -19.02
C ASP A 85 6.38 6.16 -18.53
N CYS A 86 5.17 5.95 -17.97
CA CYS A 86 4.37 7.02 -17.39
C CYS A 86 5.07 7.69 -16.20
N ALA A 87 5.76 6.92 -15.34
CA ALA A 87 6.55 7.47 -14.24
C ALA A 87 7.72 8.31 -14.74
N GLY A 88 8.43 7.84 -15.77
CA GLY A 88 9.51 8.59 -16.43
C GLY A 88 9.01 9.89 -17.06
N LEU A 89 7.90 9.82 -17.80
CA LEU A 89 7.26 10.97 -18.42
C LEU A 89 6.76 11.98 -17.38
N HIS A 90 6.14 11.49 -16.29
CA HIS A 90 5.72 12.34 -15.18
C HIS A 90 6.91 13.09 -14.56
N LYS A 91 8.03 12.40 -14.32
CA LYS A 91 9.25 13.01 -13.80
C LYS A 91 9.81 14.07 -14.74
N PHE A 92 9.84 13.79 -16.05
CA PHE A 92 10.30 14.74 -17.06
C PHE A 92 9.43 16.00 -17.09
N LEU A 93 8.11 15.83 -17.17
CA LEU A 93 7.18 16.96 -17.24
C LEU A 93 7.22 17.81 -15.96
N ARG A 94 7.37 17.20 -14.79
CA ARG A 94 7.56 17.93 -13.52
C ARG A 94 8.83 18.79 -13.50
N LYS A 95 9.87 18.39 -14.22
CA LYS A 95 11.14 19.13 -14.29
C LYS A 95 11.06 20.30 -15.28
N GLU A 96 10.45 20.07 -16.44
CA GLU A 96 10.51 21.02 -17.56
C GLU A 96 9.27 21.93 -17.64
N CYS A 97 8.10 21.52 -17.12
CA CYS A 97 6.86 22.27 -17.21
C CYS A 97 6.46 22.87 -15.85
N ARG A 98 6.84 24.13 -15.59
CA ARG A 98 6.59 24.81 -14.30
C ARG A 98 5.10 25.11 -14.00
N SER A 99 4.21 24.97 -14.99
CA SER A 99 2.77 25.21 -14.85
C SER A 99 1.95 23.92 -14.75
N ASP A 100 2.61 22.77 -14.62
CA ASP A 100 1.98 21.44 -14.45
C ASP A 100 1.42 21.32 -13.01
N GLU A 101 0.33 22.04 -12.74
CA GLU A 101 -0.38 21.98 -11.47
C GLU A 101 -1.34 20.79 -11.46
N PHE A 102 -1.25 19.96 -10.42
CA PHE A 102 -2.03 18.73 -10.34
C PHE A 102 -3.39 18.99 -9.71
N PRO A 103 -4.47 18.39 -10.24
CA PRO A 103 -5.77 18.46 -9.59
C PRO A 103 -5.68 17.96 -8.15
N VAL A 104 -6.20 18.73 -7.21
CA VAL A 104 -6.44 18.23 -5.84
C VAL A 104 -7.51 17.16 -5.95
N GLU A 105 -7.16 15.91 -5.68
CA GLU A 105 -8.15 14.84 -5.63
C GLU A 105 -9.07 15.08 -4.44
N LEU A 106 -10.38 15.14 -4.72
CA LEU A 106 -11.40 15.00 -3.70
C LEU A 106 -11.20 13.64 -3.03
N GLU A 107 -11.21 13.61 -1.70
CA GLU A 107 -11.10 12.39 -0.89
C GLU A 107 -12.25 11.44 -1.25
N ASN A 108 -12.07 10.63 -2.29
CA ASN A 108 -13.05 9.63 -2.68
C ASN A 108 -13.00 8.52 -1.64
N GLU A 109 -14.18 8.23 -1.07
CA GLU A 109 -14.42 7.16 -0.12
C GLU A 109 -13.75 5.87 -0.58
N ILE A 110 -13.04 5.26 0.38
CA ILE A 110 -12.35 3.97 0.34
C ILE A 110 -12.97 3.07 -0.73
N GLY A 111 -12.34 3.03 -1.90
CA GLY A 111 -12.80 2.22 -3.01
C GLY A 111 -12.82 0.77 -2.57
N THR A 112 -14.01 0.18 -2.53
CA THR A 112 -14.22 -1.25 -2.31
C THR A 112 -13.40 -2.00 -3.35
N SER A 113 -12.30 -2.60 -2.93
CA SER A 113 -11.45 -3.41 -3.81
C SER A 113 -12.23 -4.65 -4.22
N SER A 114 -12.57 -4.76 -5.51
CA SER A 114 -13.04 -6.02 -6.08
C SER A 114 -11.95 -7.09 -5.88
N PRO A 115 -12.31 -8.35 -5.53
CA PRO A 115 -11.33 -9.39 -5.31
C PRO A 115 -10.70 -9.76 -6.66
N ILE A 116 -9.46 -9.31 -6.88
CA ILE A 116 -8.63 -9.84 -7.97
C ILE A 116 -7.97 -11.10 -7.44
N THR A 117 -8.61 -12.25 -7.68
CA THR A 117 -7.99 -13.56 -7.51
C THR A 117 -7.05 -13.79 -8.70
N LYS A 118 -5.79 -13.40 -8.55
CA LYS A 118 -4.71 -13.94 -9.39
C LYS A 118 -3.63 -14.46 -8.45
N GLU A 119 -3.60 -15.77 -8.31
CA GLU A 119 -2.48 -16.47 -7.70
C GLU A 119 -1.25 -16.23 -8.57
N GLU A 120 -0.41 -15.28 -8.16
CA GLU A 120 0.94 -15.22 -8.68
C GLU A 120 1.69 -16.44 -8.15
N ASN A 121 2.02 -17.36 -9.06
CA ASN A 121 2.86 -18.54 -8.83
C ASN A 121 4.28 -18.07 -8.49
N PHE A 122 4.53 -17.78 -7.22
CA PHE A 122 5.88 -17.79 -6.68
C PHE A 122 6.31 -19.26 -6.58
N GLY A 123 7.50 -19.59 -7.10
CA GLY A 123 8.01 -20.96 -7.28
C GLY A 123 7.96 -21.84 -6.02
N PRO A 124 8.35 -23.13 -6.12
CA PRO A 124 8.07 -24.12 -5.07
C PRO A 124 8.69 -23.70 -3.75
N PHE A 125 7.83 -23.15 -2.89
CA PHE A 125 8.18 -22.78 -1.55
C PHE A 125 8.01 -24.05 -0.72
N PHE A 126 9.12 -24.61 -0.24
CA PHE A 126 9.11 -25.86 0.53
C PHE A 126 8.38 -25.77 1.89
N GLU A 127 7.89 -24.58 2.26
CA GLU A 127 7.18 -24.34 3.52
C GLU A 127 5.67 -24.31 3.33
N SER A 128 4.94 -24.86 4.29
CA SER A 128 3.48 -24.83 4.29
C SER A 128 2.95 -23.40 4.40
N GLN A 129 1.71 -23.19 3.93
CA GLN A 129 1.06 -21.87 4.06
C GLN A 129 0.98 -21.39 5.51
N GLU A 130 0.82 -22.30 6.46
CA GLU A 130 0.78 -21.99 7.90
C GLU A 130 2.14 -21.50 8.40
N GLN A 131 3.23 -22.16 8.00
CA GLN A 131 4.59 -21.74 8.32
C GLN A 131 4.87 -20.34 7.76
N GLN A 132 4.49 -20.08 6.51
CA GLN A 132 4.66 -18.76 5.90
C GLN A 132 3.89 -17.67 6.66
N ARG A 133 2.67 -17.96 7.12
CA ARG A 133 1.86 -17.03 7.93
C ARG A 133 2.49 -16.79 9.29
N ALA A 134 2.94 -17.84 9.97
CA ALA A 134 3.58 -17.74 11.28
C ALA A 134 4.83 -16.85 11.21
N ILE A 135 5.68 -17.07 10.20
CA ILE A 135 6.90 -16.30 9.99
C ILE A 135 6.58 -14.84 9.66
N ALA A 136 5.60 -14.59 8.79
CA ALA A 136 5.18 -13.23 8.46
C ALA A 136 4.55 -12.49 9.64
N ASN A 137 3.82 -13.20 10.52
CA ASN A 137 3.25 -12.61 11.73
C ASN A 137 4.35 -12.24 12.72
N ALA A 138 5.29 -13.16 12.99
CA ALA A 138 6.42 -12.89 13.87
C ALA A 138 7.24 -11.69 13.39
N TRP A 139 7.53 -11.63 12.08
CA TRP A 139 8.25 -10.51 11.49
C TRP A 139 7.48 -9.18 11.59
N ARG A 140 6.16 -9.19 11.38
CA ARG A 140 5.32 -8.01 11.58
C ARG A 140 5.31 -7.56 13.04
N ASP A 141 5.26 -8.51 13.99
CA ASP A 141 5.30 -8.23 15.43
C ASP A 141 6.64 -7.61 15.84
N THR A 142 7.76 -8.05 15.27
CA THR A 142 9.07 -7.42 15.45
C THR A 142 9.04 -5.96 15.00
N ILE A 143 8.60 -5.69 13.76
CA ILE A 143 8.51 -4.32 13.23
C ILE A 143 7.61 -3.44 14.11
N ALA A 144 6.44 -3.95 14.49
CA ALA A 144 5.50 -3.20 15.33
C ALA A 144 6.11 -2.86 16.70
N THR A 145 6.85 -3.80 17.29
CA THR A 145 7.53 -3.63 18.58
C THR A 145 8.67 -2.61 18.47
N GLU A 146 9.50 -2.70 17.44
CA GLU A 146 10.58 -1.73 17.17
C GLU A 146 10.01 -0.32 17.00
N MET A 147 8.98 -0.16 16.15
CA MET A 147 8.29 1.12 15.96
C MET A 147 7.73 1.68 17.28
N TRP A 148 7.19 0.82 18.13
CA TRP A 148 6.63 1.23 19.41
C TRP A 148 7.73 1.70 20.36
N ASN A 149 8.83 0.95 20.46
CA ASN A 149 9.98 1.29 21.26
C ASN A 149 10.58 2.64 20.83
N ASP A 150 10.63 2.92 19.52
CA ASP A 150 11.12 4.21 18.99
C ASP A 150 10.24 5.41 19.38
N VAL A 151 8.97 5.18 19.70
CA VAL A 151 8.01 6.25 20.06
C VAL A 151 7.97 6.49 21.57
N ILE A 152 8.21 5.46 22.38
CA ILE A 152 8.16 5.56 23.85
C ILE A 152 9.50 5.91 24.50
N ASN A 153 10.61 5.77 23.77
CA ASN A 153 11.95 6.20 24.19
C ASN A 153 12.22 7.65 23.80
#